data_AF-K9P750-F1
#
_entry.id   AF-K9P750-F1
#
_cell.length_a   1.000
_cell.length_b   1.000
_cell.length_c   1.000
_cell.angle_alpha   90.00
_cell.angle_beta   90.00
_cell.angle_gamma   90.00
#
_symmetry.space_group_name_H-M   'P 1'
#
loop_
_entity.id
_entity.type
_entity.pdbx_description
1 polymer ?
#
loop_
_entity_poly.entity_id
_entity_poly.type
_entity_poly.pdbx_seq_one_letter_code
_entity_poly.pdbx_strand_id
1 'polypeptide(L)'
;MLVSTFELLFKATAPANPPLVRVPGAARGILQGYFLTIANTSTTSLTFLLTFNATTPALNLAQTVQATDVTGGNSFGDLTPTADPNRFTLSVRVPGRDTALVILQPDVTLANLPDSVEFRGFVEIEITTRTFQGQTFDVLLTPEHRGTFLPNNFSFVPPPLPVANNNGRDFDQLIVALPTATGSALFRLPSPVRDLKPLIDNTNPIPFPGRPLPSLPEVLPGPVPPGPVPPIAGAVADPELRATLARLQDGLSLMARTIDSLSGETAGADSFVSPEP
;
A
#
# COMPACT_ATOMS: atom_id res chain seq x y z
N MET A 1 -0.24 13.30 -11.54
CA MET A 1 -1.47 14.10 -11.30
C MET A 1 -1.78 14.12 -9.82
N LEU A 2 -2.14 15.26 -9.24
CA LEU A 2 -2.47 15.38 -7.81
C LEU A 2 -3.73 14.57 -7.45
N VAL A 3 -3.67 13.77 -6.39
CA VAL A 3 -4.77 12.94 -5.89
C VAL A 3 -5.45 13.63 -4.71
N SER A 4 -4.74 13.77 -3.60
CA SER A 4 -5.26 14.35 -2.35
C SER A 4 -4.11 14.81 -1.46
N THR A 5 -4.44 15.53 -0.39
CA THR A 5 -3.53 15.67 0.75
C THR A 5 -3.41 14.34 1.52
N PHE A 6 -2.40 14.23 2.38
CA PHE A 6 -2.31 13.18 3.39
C PHE A 6 -1.77 13.73 4.70
N GLU A 7 -2.15 13.09 5.80
CA GLU A 7 -1.65 13.36 7.15
C GLU A 7 -1.45 12.05 7.91
N LEU A 8 -0.24 11.86 8.42
CA LEU A 8 0.11 10.77 9.34
C LEU A 8 0.29 11.37 10.73
N LEU A 9 -0.36 10.78 11.73
CA LEU A 9 -0.34 11.30 13.08
C LEU A 9 -0.17 10.18 14.09
N PHE A 10 0.76 10.35 15.02
CA PHE A 10 0.84 9.57 16.24
C PHE A 10 1.10 10.55 17.39
N LYS A 11 0.06 10.90 18.16
CA LYS A 11 0.14 11.97 19.18
C LYS A 11 -0.90 11.79 20.28
N ALA A 12 -0.65 12.35 21.46
CA ALA A 12 -1.68 12.51 22.48
C ALA A 12 -2.73 13.56 22.08
N THR A 13 -4.02 13.24 22.26
CA THR A 13 -5.16 14.13 21.99
C THR A 13 -5.35 15.20 23.07
N ALA A 14 -4.85 14.96 24.28
CA ALA A 14 -4.87 15.90 25.38
C ALA A 14 -3.55 15.85 26.16
N PRO A 15 -3.16 16.95 26.85
CA PRO A 15 -2.01 16.95 27.74
C PRO A 15 -2.16 15.88 28.82
N ALA A 16 -1.07 15.16 29.14
CA ALA A 16 -1.07 14.15 30.21
C ALA A 16 -1.40 14.74 31.59
N ASN A 17 -1.15 16.04 31.80
CA ASN A 17 -1.43 16.78 33.01
C ASN A 17 -2.16 18.11 32.70
N PRO A 18 -3.50 18.08 32.48
CA PRO A 18 -4.25 19.30 32.25
C PRO A 18 -4.30 20.15 33.54
N PRO A 19 -4.06 21.47 33.48
CA PRO A 19 -3.87 22.31 34.67
C PRO A 19 -5.14 22.57 35.49
N LEU A 20 -6.33 22.27 34.98
CA LEU A 20 -7.58 22.74 35.60
C LEU A 20 -8.65 21.66 35.82
N VAL A 21 -8.72 20.60 35.01
CA VAL A 21 -9.65 19.46 35.23
C VAL A 21 -9.06 18.21 34.58
N ARG A 22 -8.89 17.12 35.35
CA ARG A 22 -8.64 15.78 34.78
C ARG A 22 -9.98 15.24 34.31
N VAL A 23 -10.23 15.24 33.01
CA VAL A 23 -11.36 14.51 32.40
C VAL A 23 -10.91 13.06 32.23
N PRO A 24 -11.48 12.09 32.98
CA PRO A 24 -11.11 10.68 32.84
C PRO A 24 -11.26 10.23 31.38
N GLY A 25 -10.23 9.58 30.84
CA GLY A 25 -10.24 9.06 29.46
C GLY A 25 -10.04 10.09 28.34
N ALA A 26 -9.79 11.37 28.65
CA ALA A 26 -9.56 12.42 27.63
C ALA A 26 -8.12 12.48 27.09
N ALA A 27 -7.14 12.09 27.90
CA ALA A 27 -5.84 11.74 27.37
C ALA A 27 -6.02 10.39 26.65
N ARG A 28 -5.88 10.39 25.33
CA ARG A 28 -5.80 9.21 24.48
C ARG A 28 -4.69 9.48 23.46
N GLY A 29 -4.06 8.43 22.94
CA GLY A 29 -3.27 8.56 21.72
C GLY A 29 -4.21 8.59 20.51
N ILE A 30 -3.84 9.27 19.44
CA ILE A 30 -4.40 9.06 18.11
C ILE A 30 -3.31 8.48 17.22
N LEU A 31 -3.62 7.38 16.55
CA LEU A 31 -2.86 6.85 15.42
C LEU A 31 -3.69 7.09 14.17
N GLN A 32 -3.18 7.88 13.22
CA GLN A 32 -3.84 8.15 11.95
C GLN A 32 -2.93 7.79 10.79
N GLY A 33 -3.47 7.00 9.87
CA GLY A 33 -2.83 6.66 8.60
C GLY A 33 -3.62 7.18 7.40
N TYR A 34 -2.92 7.25 6.27
CA TYR A 34 -3.49 7.53 4.96
C TYR A 34 -3.79 6.23 4.22
N PHE A 35 -4.98 6.17 3.65
CA PHE A 35 -5.50 5.03 2.90
C PHE A 35 -5.91 5.53 1.52
N LEU A 36 -5.50 4.83 0.47
CA LEU A 36 -5.91 5.12 -0.90
C LEU A 36 -6.39 3.84 -1.57
N THR A 37 -7.68 3.82 -1.90
CA THR A 37 -8.24 2.78 -2.77
C THR A 37 -8.07 3.19 -4.22
N ILE A 38 -7.53 2.30 -5.04
CA ILE A 38 -7.32 2.46 -6.48
C ILE A 38 -8.12 1.37 -7.20
N ALA A 39 -9.19 1.72 -7.91
CA ALA A 39 -9.93 0.77 -8.74
C ALA A 39 -9.53 0.91 -10.21
N ASN A 40 -8.92 -0.12 -10.76
CA ASN A 40 -8.61 -0.20 -12.18
C ASN A 40 -9.85 -0.66 -12.94
N THR A 41 -10.58 0.29 -13.52
CA THR A 41 -11.82 -0.01 -14.25
C THR A 41 -11.57 -0.60 -15.64
N SER A 42 -10.33 -0.63 -16.12
CA SER A 42 -10.00 -1.21 -17.43
C SER A 42 -9.90 -2.73 -17.39
N THR A 43 -9.90 -3.39 -18.55
CA THR A 43 -9.66 -4.85 -18.65
C THR A 43 -8.18 -5.22 -18.57
N THR A 44 -7.30 -4.23 -18.48
CA THR A 44 -5.86 -4.40 -18.62
C THR A 44 -5.19 -4.11 -17.29
N SER A 45 -4.16 -4.88 -16.93
CA SER A 45 -3.38 -4.56 -15.73
C SER A 45 -2.62 -3.24 -15.91
N LEU A 46 -2.76 -2.34 -14.94
CA LEU A 46 -2.05 -1.07 -14.89
C LEU A 46 -1.06 -1.07 -13.73
N THR A 47 0.08 -0.42 -13.94
CA THR A 47 1.06 -0.10 -12.91
C THR A 47 0.99 1.38 -12.66
N PHE A 48 0.74 1.74 -11.41
CA PHE A 48 0.67 3.11 -10.93
C PHE A 48 1.93 3.44 -10.15
N LEU A 49 2.49 4.63 -10.37
CA LEU A 49 3.48 5.20 -9.48
C LEU A 49 2.77 6.26 -8.64
N LEU A 50 2.75 6.01 -7.33
CA LEU A 50 2.36 7.00 -6.35
C LEU A 50 3.60 7.79 -5.93
N THR A 51 3.47 9.10 -5.87
CA THR A 51 4.50 10.00 -5.34
C THR A 51 3.94 10.68 -4.10
N PHE A 52 4.56 10.44 -2.95
CA PHE A 52 4.27 11.11 -1.69
C PHE A 52 5.24 12.29 -1.54
N ASN A 53 4.70 13.50 -1.49
CA ASN A 53 5.45 14.73 -1.26
C ASN A 53 5.18 15.23 0.16
N ALA A 54 6.12 15.01 1.07
CA ALA A 54 6.00 15.42 2.47
C ALA A 54 6.51 16.85 2.67
N THR A 55 5.69 17.71 3.23
CA THR A 55 5.97 19.15 3.31
C THR A 55 6.40 19.59 4.71
N THR A 56 5.84 19.01 5.78
CA THR A 56 6.15 19.46 7.15
C THR A 56 5.80 18.41 8.20
N PRO A 57 6.77 18.01 9.06
CA PRO A 57 8.20 17.86 8.78
C PRO A 57 8.47 16.90 7.60
N ALA A 58 9.74 16.78 7.18
CA ALA A 58 10.16 15.78 6.19
C ALA A 58 9.79 14.37 6.68
N LEU A 59 9.28 13.53 5.78
CA LEU A 59 8.89 12.16 6.12
C LEU A 59 10.13 11.36 6.54
N ASN A 60 10.07 10.76 7.72
CA ASN A 60 11.09 9.81 8.15
C ASN A 60 10.59 8.39 7.88
N LEU A 61 11.15 7.75 6.85
CA LEU A 61 10.75 6.38 6.48
C LEU A 61 10.98 5.38 7.61
N ALA A 62 11.97 5.61 8.46
CA ALA A 62 12.24 4.75 9.62
C ALA A 62 11.16 4.85 10.71
N GLN A 63 10.17 5.73 10.55
CA GLN A 63 9.03 5.93 11.46
C GLN A 63 7.69 5.63 10.80
N THR A 64 7.70 5.11 9.57
CA THR A 64 6.49 4.82 8.80
C THR A 64 6.52 3.40 8.29
N VAL A 65 5.35 2.80 8.17
CA VAL A 65 5.17 1.53 7.48
C VAL A 65 4.22 1.73 6.32
N GLN A 66 4.54 1.12 5.19
CA GLN A 66 3.67 1.05 4.04
C GLN A 66 3.14 -0.37 3.87
N ALA A 67 1.86 -0.49 3.54
CA ALA A 67 1.25 -1.75 3.14
C ALA A 67 0.46 -1.59 1.85
N THR A 68 0.45 -2.63 1.03
CA THR A 68 -0.40 -2.73 -0.16
C THR A 68 -1.19 -4.01 -0.09
N ASP A 69 -2.47 -3.93 -0.43
CA ASP A 69 -3.32 -5.08 -0.68
C ASP A 69 -3.89 -4.98 -2.08
N VAL A 70 -3.66 -6.01 -2.90
CA VAL A 70 -4.17 -6.12 -4.26
C VAL A 70 -4.95 -7.41 -4.45
N THR A 71 -4.58 -8.49 -3.74
CA THR A 71 -5.14 -9.83 -3.93
C THR A 71 -5.79 -10.39 -2.66
N GLY A 72 -6.18 -9.51 -1.73
CA GLY A 72 -6.72 -9.87 -0.42
C GLY A 72 -5.65 -10.20 0.62
N GLY A 73 -4.40 -9.81 0.38
CA GLY A 73 -3.26 -10.06 1.26
C GLY A 73 -2.37 -8.82 1.37
N ASN A 74 -2.01 -8.46 2.60
CA ASN A 74 -1.14 -7.32 2.87
C ASN A 74 0.32 -7.67 2.53
N SER A 75 0.91 -6.88 1.64
CA SER A 75 2.35 -6.81 1.41
C SER A 75 2.90 -5.58 2.12
N PHE A 76 3.85 -5.76 3.03
CA PHE A 76 4.50 -4.67 3.75
C PHE A 76 5.80 -4.27 3.06
N GLY A 77 6.15 -2.99 3.13
CA GLY A 77 7.38 -2.46 2.58
C GLY A 77 7.60 -1.00 2.98
N ASP A 78 8.63 -0.42 2.38
CA ASP A 78 8.98 0.99 2.54
C ASP A 78 8.73 1.74 1.23
N LEU A 79 8.48 3.05 1.34
CA LEU A 79 8.52 3.92 0.18
C LEU A 79 9.95 4.03 -0.36
N THR A 80 10.10 4.19 -1.67
CA THR A 80 11.41 4.40 -2.31
C THR A 80 11.75 5.90 -2.32
N PRO A 81 12.85 6.33 -1.67
CA PRO A 81 13.30 7.72 -1.73
C PRO A 81 13.63 8.16 -3.16
N THR A 82 13.47 9.45 -3.45
CA THR A 82 13.93 10.06 -4.70
C THR A 82 15.14 10.97 -4.45
N ALA A 83 15.62 11.65 -5.50
CA ALA A 83 16.68 12.65 -5.36
C ALA A 83 16.24 13.87 -4.53
N ASP A 84 14.93 14.14 -4.45
CA ASP A 84 14.36 15.14 -3.55
C ASP A 84 14.08 14.46 -2.19
N PRO A 85 14.67 14.95 -1.08
CA PRO A 85 14.53 14.35 0.24
C PRO A 85 13.11 14.37 0.80
N ASN A 86 12.22 15.18 0.22
CA ASN A 86 10.81 15.29 0.62
C ASN A 86 9.88 14.45 -0.25
N ARG A 87 10.42 13.72 -1.23
CA ARG A 87 9.65 12.99 -2.23
C ARG A 87 10.00 11.52 -2.22
N PHE A 88 8.95 10.71 -2.09
CA PHE A 88 9.03 9.26 -1.97
C PHE A 88 8.05 8.61 -2.94
N THR A 89 8.35 7.40 -3.40
CA THR A 89 7.56 6.73 -4.43
C THR A 89 7.16 5.32 -4.04
N LEU A 90 6.02 4.89 -4.57
CA LEU A 90 5.51 3.53 -4.42
C LEU A 90 4.93 3.07 -5.76
N SER A 91 5.41 1.94 -6.27
CA SER A 91 4.86 1.34 -7.49
C SER A 91 3.86 0.26 -7.11
N VAL A 92 2.63 0.36 -7.64
CA VAL A 92 1.54 -0.59 -7.36
C VAL A 92 0.98 -1.09 -8.68
N ARG A 93 1.04 -2.41 -8.88
CA ARG A 93 0.40 -3.06 -10.03
C ARG A 93 -0.99 -3.54 -9.65
N VAL A 94 -2.00 -3.06 -10.36
CA VAL A 94 -3.40 -3.44 -10.15
C VAL A 94 -3.90 -4.19 -11.38
N PRO A 95 -4.35 -5.45 -11.24
CA PRO A 95 -4.98 -6.18 -12.33
C PRO A 95 -6.15 -5.43 -12.97
N GLY A 96 -6.53 -5.82 -14.19
CA GLY A 96 -7.71 -5.26 -14.83
C GLY A 96 -8.95 -5.68 -14.07
N ARG A 97 -9.91 -4.76 -13.91
CA ARG A 97 -11.17 -4.95 -13.16
C ARG A 97 -10.98 -5.28 -11.69
N ASP A 98 -9.89 -4.80 -11.10
CA ASP A 98 -9.53 -5.08 -9.72
C ASP A 98 -9.24 -3.80 -8.93
N THR A 99 -9.14 -3.95 -7.62
CA THR A 99 -8.87 -2.86 -6.67
C THR A 99 -7.57 -3.11 -5.92
N ALA A 100 -6.88 -2.03 -5.59
CA ALA A 100 -5.79 -2.05 -4.63
C ALA A 100 -6.06 -1.08 -3.49
N LEU A 101 -5.65 -1.47 -2.28
CA LEU A 101 -5.57 -0.61 -1.12
C LEU A 101 -4.09 -0.29 -0.85
N VAL A 102 -3.78 0.99 -0.78
CA VAL A 102 -2.47 1.49 -0.34
C VAL A 102 -2.64 2.10 1.03
N ILE A 103 -1.80 1.70 1.97
CA ILE A 103 -1.79 2.17 3.34
C ILE A 103 -0.43 2.77 3.62
N LEU A 104 -0.41 3.98 4.17
CA LEU A 104 0.78 4.62 4.73
C LEU A 104 0.44 5.09 6.13
N GLN A 105 1.19 4.67 7.14
CA GLN A 105 0.91 4.99 8.54
C GLN A 105 2.19 5.09 9.37
N PRO A 106 2.16 5.73 10.55
CA PRO A 106 3.26 5.63 11.52
C PRO A 106 3.53 4.17 11.92
N ASP A 107 4.80 3.79 12.04
CA ASP A 107 5.19 2.46 12.50
C ASP A 107 5.15 2.38 14.04
N VAL A 108 4.04 1.85 14.53
CA VAL A 108 3.77 1.67 15.96
C VAL A 108 4.54 0.55 16.65
N THR A 109 5.29 -0.24 15.90
CA THR A 109 6.13 -1.31 16.47
C THR A 109 7.46 -0.81 17.02
N LEU A 110 7.83 0.43 16.69
CA LEU A 110 9.10 1.02 17.11
C LEU A 110 9.06 1.37 18.60
N ALA A 111 9.99 0.80 19.36
CA ALA A 111 10.13 1.02 20.81
C ALA A 111 10.37 2.49 21.19
N ASN A 112 10.84 3.32 20.25
CA ASN A 112 11.17 4.72 20.43
C ASN A 112 10.48 5.61 19.37
N LEU A 113 9.22 5.36 19.05
CA LEU A 113 8.43 6.39 18.37
C LEU A 113 8.49 7.67 19.23
N PRO A 114 8.91 8.82 18.67
CA PRO A 114 8.87 10.06 19.42
C PRO A 114 7.43 10.32 19.89
N ASP A 115 7.28 10.98 21.04
CA ASP A 115 6.00 11.31 21.68
C ASP A 115 5.01 12.07 20.78
N SER A 116 5.48 12.53 19.62
CA SER A 116 4.67 13.00 18.51
C SER A 116 5.32 12.69 17.17
N VAL A 117 4.67 11.88 16.35
CA VAL A 117 4.90 11.82 14.90
C VAL A 117 3.79 12.59 14.21
N GLU A 118 4.17 13.49 13.32
CA GLU A 118 3.24 14.23 12.48
C GLU A 118 3.92 14.38 11.13
N PHE A 119 3.28 13.95 10.05
CA PHE A 119 3.75 14.18 8.69
C PHE A 119 2.59 14.62 7.84
N ARG A 120 2.76 15.71 7.10
CA ARG A 120 1.74 16.26 6.20
C ARG A 120 2.29 16.37 4.81
N GLY A 121 1.43 16.25 3.82
CA GLY A 121 1.83 16.36 2.43
C GLY A 121 0.70 16.14 1.45
N PHE A 122 1.07 15.77 0.23
CA PHE A 122 0.14 15.40 -0.82
C PHE A 122 0.65 14.23 -1.65
N VAL A 123 -0.29 13.51 -2.26
CA VAL A 123 -0.02 12.34 -3.09
C VAL A 123 -0.33 12.66 -4.54
N GLU A 124 0.57 12.27 -5.42
CA GLU A 124 0.34 12.26 -6.86
C GLU A 124 0.32 10.84 -7.39
N ILE A 125 -0.37 10.64 -8.51
CA ILE A 125 -0.46 9.38 -9.23
C ILE A 125 -0.11 9.55 -10.70
N GLU A 126 0.58 8.58 -11.27
CA GLU A 126 0.78 8.42 -12.71
C GLU A 126 0.71 6.94 -13.11
N ILE A 127 0.37 6.66 -14.36
CA ILE A 127 0.50 5.32 -14.94
C ILE A 127 1.92 5.17 -15.47
N THR A 128 2.58 4.05 -15.22
CA THR A 128 3.93 3.75 -15.75
C THR A 128 3.94 2.58 -16.73
N THR A 129 2.78 2.00 -17.01
CA THR A 129 2.63 0.88 -17.96
C THR A 129 2.95 1.35 -19.37
N ARG A 130 3.98 0.80 -20.00
CA ARG A 130 4.48 1.27 -21.31
C ARG A 130 3.83 0.59 -22.52
N THR A 131 2.99 -0.41 -22.30
CA THR A 131 2.39 -1.20 -23.38
C THR A 131 1.29 -0.44 -24.14
N PHE A 132 0.74 0.63 -23.55
CA PHE A 132 -0.44 1.35 -24.07
C PHE A 132 -0.16 2.85 -24.25
N GLN A 133 0.98 3.18 -24.84
CA GLN A 133 1.49 4.56 -24.93
C GLN A 133 0.44 5.53 -25.51
N GLY A 134 0.25 6.66 -24.84
CA GLY A 134 -0.70 7.69 -25.26
C GLY A 134 -2.18 7.35 -25.05
N GLN A 135 -2.52 6.15 -24.54
CA GLN A 135 -3.89 5.82 -24.15
C GLN A 135 -4.22 6.43 -22.79
N THR A 136 -5.49 6.78 -22.60
CA THR A 136 -6.02 7.26 -21.32
C THR A 136 -6.85 6.17 -20.68
N PHE A 137 -6.71 6.01 -19.36
CA PHE A 137 -7.44 5.03 -18.58
C PHE A 137 -8.30 5.73 -17.52
N ASP A 138 -9.52 5.25 -17.38
CA ASP A 138 -10.44 5.62 -16.31
C ASP A 138 -10.09 4.82 -15.04
N VAL A 139 -9.82 5.51 -13.94
CA VAL A 139 -9.43 4.94 -12.65
C VAL A 139 -10.26 5.60 -11.56
N LEU A 140 -10.81 4.83 -10.63
CA LEU A 140 -11.48 5.39 -9.46
C LEU A 140 -10.50 5.48 -8.31
N LEU A 141 -10.41 6.65 -7.70
CA LEU A 141 -9.55 6.91 -6.54
C LEU A 141 -10.42 7.32 -5.36
N THR A 142 -10.16 6.71 -4.20
CA THR A 142 -10.86 7.04 -2.96
C THR A 142 -9.84 7.19 -1.84
N PRO A 143 -9.35 8.42 -1.60
CA PRO A 143 -8.43 8.72 -0.51
C PRO A 143 -9.20 8.90 0.80
N GLU A 144 -8.63 8.40 1.89
CA GLU A 144 -9.21 8.41 3.23
C GLU A 144 -8.10 8.60 4.28
N HIS A 145 -8.45 9.21 5.41
CA HIS A 145 -7.72 9.02 6.66
C HIS A 145 -8.48 8.02 7.52
N ARG A 146 -7.74 7.05 8.08
CA ARG A 146 -8.27 6.17 9.11
C ARG A 146 -7.48 6.36 10.38
N GLY A 147 -8.19 6.60 11.46
CA GLY A 147 -7.66 6.87 12.78
C GLY A 147 -8.07 5.79 13.77
N THR A 148 -7.27 5.60 14.80
CA THR A 148 -7.65 4.81 15.97
C THR A 148 -7.23 5.55 17.23
N PHE A 149 -8.13 5.64 18.19
CA PHE A 149 -7.80 6.14 19.52
C PHE A 149 -7.21 5.03 20.38
N LEU A 150 -6.05 5.30 20.96
CA LEU A 150 -5.32 4.40 21.83
C LEU A 150 -5.54 4.79 23.29
N PRO A 151 -5.81 3.84 24.19
CA PRO A 151 -5.80 4.09 25.63
C PRO A 151 -4.44 4.62 26.11
N ASN A 152 -4.40 5.42 27.17
CA ASN A 152 -3.12 5.97 27.71
C ASN A 152 -2.14 4.90 28.19
N ASN A 153 -2.65 3.75 28.63
CA ASN A 153 -1.86 2.61 29.09
C ASN A 153 -1.63 1.59 27.97
N PHE A 154 -1.84 1.98 26.72
CA PHE A 154 -1.62 1.10 25.59
C PHE A 154 -0.13 0.80 25.44
N SER A 155 0.23 -0.47 25.60
CA SER A 155 1.59 -0.98 25.35
C SER A 155 1.52 -1.95 24.18
N PHE A 156 2.38 -1.74 23.18
CA PHE A 156 2.57 -2.66 22.05
C PHE A 156 3.34 -3.92 22.43
N VAL A 157 3.88 -4.00 23.65
CA VAL A 157 4.48 -5.24 24.16
C VAL A 157 3.34 -6.25 24.32
N PRO A 158 3.32 -7.36 23.56
CA PRO A 158 2.33 -8.39 23.76
C PRO A 158 2.45 -8.84 25.21
N PRO A 159 1.37 -8.78 26.03
CA PRO A 159 1.39 -9.48 27.29
C PRO A 159 1.72 -10.95 26.99
N PRO A 160 2.52 -11.65 27.80
CA PRO A 160 2.43 -13.10 27.79
C PRO A 160 0.95 -13.46 28.00
N LEU A 161 0.34 -14.11 27.01
CA LEU A 161 -1.08 -14.49 27.01
C LEU A 161 -1.49 -15.20 28.33
N PRO A 162 -2.78 -15.17 28.74
CA PRO A 162 -3.86 -14.24 28.43
C PRO A 162 -4.38 -13.57 29.72
N VAL A 163 -4.39 -12.23 29.80
CA VAL A 163 -5.19 -11.56 30.84
C VAL A 163 -6.56 -11.26 30.28
N ALA A 164 -7.52 -12.09 30.68
CA ALA A 164 -8.95 -11.97 30.38
C ALA A 164 -9.60 -10.81 31.15
N ASN A 165 -9.12 -9.59 30.94
CA ASN A 165 -9.86 -8.39 31.34
C ASN A 165 -9.86 -7.37 30.19
N ASN A 166 -10.65 -7.66 29.17
CA ASN A 166 -10.91 -6.81 28.01
C ASN A 166 -11.60 -5.47 28.34
N ASN A 167 -11.69 -5.05 29.61
CA ASN A 167 -12.47 -3.90 30.07
C ASN A 167 -11.79 -2.53 29.83
N GLY A 168 -10.91 -2.41 28.84
CA GLY A 168 -10.15 -1.17 28.62
C GLY A 168 -9.26 -1.11 27.38
N ARG A 169 -9.48 -1.97 26.40
CA ARG A 169 -8.79 -1.94 25.10
C ARG A 169 -9.76 -1.71 23.95
N ASP A 170 -10.75 -0.86 24.17
CA ASP A 170 -11.65 -0.43 23.11
C ASP A 170 -10.88 0.51 22.18
N PHE A 171 -10.66 0.04 20.96
CA PHE A 171 -10.10 0.84 19.88
C PHE A 171 -11.25 1.53 19.18
N ASP A 172 -11.42 2.82 19.45
CA ASP A 172 -12.37 3.63 18.69
C ASP A 172 -11.73 3.95 17.33
N GLN A 173 -12.40 3.57 16.25
CA GLN A 173 -11.95 3.85 14.89
C GLN A 173 -12.62 5.10 14.33
N LEU A 174 -11.84 5.88 13.59
CA LEU A 174 -12.32 7.01 12.80
C LEU A 174 -12.02 6.75 11.34
N ILE A 175 -12.96 7.08 10.46
CA ILE A 175 -12.76 7.06 9.02
C ILE A 175 -13.23 8.41 8.47
N VAL A 176 -12.36 9.08 7.75
CA VAL A 176 -12.62 10.39 7.15
C VAL A 176 -12.27 10.32 5.67
N ALA A 177 -13.28 10.44 4.80
CA ALA A 177 -13.07 10.57 3.37
C ALA A 177 -12.35 11.89 3.07
N LEU A 178 -11.34 11.84 2.19
CA LEU A 178 -10.61 13.01 1.76
C LEU A 178 -11.16 13.50 0.42
N PRO A 179 -11.26 14.82 0.22
CA PRO A 179 -11.54 15.34 -1.10
C PRO A 179 -10.37 15.01 -2.03
N THR A 180 -10.69 14.54 -3.22
CA THR A 180 -9.72 14.49 -4.30
C THR A 180 -9.47 15.91 -4.82
N ALA A 181 -8.31 16.15 -5.43
CA ALA A 181 -7.96 17.46 -5.99
C ALA A 181 -8.93 17.95 -7.08
N THR A 182 -9.66 17.03 -7.70
CA THR A 182 -10.68 17.32 -8.72
C THR A 182 -12.11 17.37 -8.16
N GLY A 183 -12.31 17.00 -6.89
CA GLY A 183 -13.65 16.80 -6.31
C GLY A 183 -14.42 15.59 -6.84
N SER A 184 -13.80 14.79 -7.71
CA SER A 184 -14.37 13.57 -8.31
C SER A 184 -13.55 12.35 -7.94
N ALA A 185 -14.19 11.19 -7.74
CA ALA A 185 -13.48 9.91 -7.60
C ALA A 185 -12.94 9.39 -8.94
N LEU A 186 -13.51 9.81 -10.08
CA LEU A 186 -13.11 9.35 -11.41
C LEU A 186 -11.95 10.19 -11.95
N PHE A 187 -10.82 9.52 -12.20
CA PHE A 187 -9.58 10.07 -12.72
C PHE A 187 -9.32 9.52 -14.13
N ARG A 188 -8.95 10.40 -15.06
CA ARG A 188 -8.48 10.05 -16.40
C ARG A 188 -6.97 10.20 -16.49
N LEU A 189 -6.26 9.08 -16.46
CA LEU A 189 -4.81 9.06 -16.41
C LEU A 189 -4.21 8.66 -17.77
N PRO A 190 -3.33 9.48 -18.37
CA PRO A 190 -2.63 9.09 -19.58
C PRO A 190 -1.49 8.12 -19.26
N SER A 191 -1.31 7.12 -20.12
CA SER A 191 -0.13 6.29 -20.17
C SER A 191 1.03 7.07 -20.80
N PRO A 192 2.28 6.89 -20.33
CA PRO A 192 3.43 7.65 -20.82
C PRO A 192 3.62 7.41 -22.31
N VAL A 193 3.81 8.50 -23.05
CA VAL A 193 4.26 8.46 -24.45
C VAL A 193 5.76 8.28 -24.42
N ARG A 194 6.28 7.30 -25.15
CA ARG A 194 7.73 7.22 -25.33
C ARG A 194 8.12 8.38 -26.23
N ASP A 195 8.87 9.34 -25.70
CA ASP A 195 9.63 10.27 -26.53
C ASP A 195 10.67 9.45 -27.30
N LEU A 196 10.26 8.94 -28.45
CA LEU A 196 11.19 8.52 -29.47
C LEU A 196 11.81 9.81 -30.00
N LYS A 197 12.91 10.26 -29.38
CA LYS A 197 13.85 11.14 -30.10
C LYS A 197 14.07 10.49 -31.46
N PRO A 198 13.82 11.18 -32.58
CA PRO A 198 14.10 10.59 -33.88
C PRO A 198 15.59 10.23 -33.89
N LEU A 199 15.90 8.94 -33.99
CA LEU A 199 17.26 8.43 -34.20
C LEU A 199 17.81 8.80 -35.58
N ILE A 200 17.09 9.65 -36.32
CA ILE A 200 17.47 10.15 -37.61
C ILE A 200 17.78 11.63 -37.45
N ASP A 201 19.02 11.91 -37.03
CA ASP A 201 19.63 13.18 -37.33
C ASP A 201 19.92 13.22 -38.84
N ASN A 202 18.98 13.77 -39.61
CA ASN A 202 19.10 13.92 -41.07
C ASN A 202 20.21 14.90 -41.49
N THR A 203 21.02 15.43 -40.56
CA THR A 203 22.03 16.45 -40.89
C THR A 203 23.40 15.89 -41.25
N ASN A 204 23.61 14.58 -41.19
CA ASN A 204 24.82 13.95 -41.73
C ASN A 204 24.49 12.70 -42.58
N PRO A 205 24.51 12.77 -43.92
CA PRO A 205 24.54 11.58 -44.73
C PRO A 205 25.82 10.81 -44.42
N ILE A 206 25.69 9.68 -43.71
CA ILE A 206 26.79 8.73 -43.55
C ILE A 206 27.09 8.21 -44.96
N PRO A 207 28.31 8.40 -45.51
CA PRO A 207 28.67 7.77 -46.76
C PRO A 207 28.74 6.27 -46.47
N PHE A 208 27.82 5.49 -47.04
CA PHE A 208 27.99 4.05 -47.12
C PHE A 208 29.00 3.79 -48.26
N PRO A 209 30.28 3.48 -48.00
CA PRO A 209 31.12 2.94 -49.06
C PRO A 209 30.47 1.65 -49.54
N GLY A 210 30.28 1.52 -50.85
CA GLY A 210 29.56 0.43 -51.50
C GLY A 210 30.17 -0.95 -51.25
N ARG A 211 30.00 -1.47 -50.03
CA ARG A 211 30.26 -2.86 -49.71
C ARG A 211 29.08 -3.66 -50.27
N PRO A 212 29.33 -4.65 -51.14
CA PRO A 212 28.30 -5.60 -51.52
C PRO A 212 27.73 -6.25 -50.26
N LEU A 213 26.40 -6.31 -50.19
CA LEU A 213 25.67 -6.99 -49.11
C LEU A 213 26.24 -8.41 -48.94
N PRO A 214 26.65 -8.81 -47.73
CA PRO A 214 27.00 -10.21 -47.50
C PRO A 214 25.78 -11.06 -47.80
N SER A 215 25.96 -12.13 -48.59
CA SER A 215 24.93 -13.13 -48.83
C SER A 215 24.44 -13.66 -47.48
N LEU A 216 23.12 -13.68 -47.30
CA LEU A 216 22.47 -14.24 -46.12
C LEU A 216 23.01 -15.66 -45.86
N PRO A 217 23.43 -15.98 -44.62
CA PRO A 217 23.82 -17.34 -44.29
C PRO A 217 22.63 -18.28 -44.49
N GLU A 218 22.94 -19.43 -45.07
CA GLU A 218 22.03 -20.53 -45.31
C GLU A 218 21.31 -20.94 -44.02
N VAL A 219 20.04 -21.30 -44.18
CA VAL A 219 19.05 -21.65 -43.15
C VAL A 219 19.67 -22.39 -41.95
N LEU A 220 19.56 -21.79 -40.76
CA LEU A 220 19.90 -22.46 -39.50
C LEU A 220 19.03 -23.72 -39.32
N PRO A 221 19.60 -24.84 -38.85
CA PRO A 221 18.83 -26.04 -38.56
C PRO A 221 17.79 -25.76 -37.47
N GLY A 222 16.62 -26.38 -37.63
CA GLY A 222 15.44 -26.18 -36.80
C GLY A 222 15.63 -26.49 -35.30
N PRO A 223 14.63 -26.14 -34.47
CA PRO A 223 14.74 -26.18 -33.01
C PRO A 223 15.01 -27.60 -32.50
N VAL A 224 16.05 -27.72 -31.67
CA VAL A 224 16.34 -28.93 -30.90
C VAL A 224 15.28 -29.07 -29.80
N PRO A 225 14.68 -30.27 -29.60
CA PRO A 225 13.69 -30.48 -28.56
C PRO A 225 14.32 -30.28 -27.16
N PRO A 226 13.57 -29.70 -26.20
CA PRO A 226 14.08 -29.48 -24.85
C PRO A 226 14.34 -30.82 -24.15
N GLY A 227 15.55 -30.99 -23.64
CA GLY A 227 15.91 -32.11 -22.77
C GLY A 227 15.18 -32.05 -21.41
N PRO A 228 15.11 -33.16 -20.68
CA PRO A 228 14.45 -33.23 -19.38
C PRO A 228 15.10 -32.28 -18.37
N VAL A 229 14.29 -31.40 -17.79
CA VAL A 229 14.69 -30.50 -16.71
C VAL A 229 14.91 -31.32 -15.44
N PRO A 230 16.08 -31.27 -14.79
CA PRO A 230 16.30 -31.96 -13.53
C PRO A 230 15.41 -31.35 -12.42
N PRO A 231 14.97 -32.15 -11.44
CA PRO A 231 14.17 -31.65 -10.33
C PRO A 231 14.98 -30.62 -9.53
N ILE A 232 14.39 -29.44 -9.30
CA ILE A 232 14.91 -28.42 -8.41
C ILE A 232 14.78 -28.95 -6.97
N ALA A 233 15.81 -29.65 -6.51
CA ALA A 233 15.98 -29.99 -5.11
C ALA A 233 16.59 -28.77 -4.39
N GLY A 234 15.72 -27.86 -3.97
CA GLY A 234 16.07 -26.67 -3.18
C GLY A 234 15.11 -26.51 -2.02
N ALA A 235 15.06 -27.51 -1.13
CA ALA A 235 14.40 -27.36 0.16
C ALA A 235 15.13 -26.28 0.96
N VAL A 236 14.37 -25.28 1.41
CA VAL A 236 14.80 -24.23 2.34
C VAL A 236 15.49 -24.88 3.55
N ALA A 237 16.81 -24.81 3.58
CA ALA A 237 17.66 -25.34 4.64
C ALA A 237 17.81 -24.37 5.83
N ASP A 238 17.21 -23.18 5.74
CA ASP A 238 17.27 -22.17 6.79
C ASP A 238 16.25 -22.46 7.91
N PRO A 239 16.71 -22.81 9.12
CA PRO A 239 15.84 -23.08 10.26
C PRO A 239 15.07 -21.84 10.74
N GLU A 240 15.63 -20.64 10.57
CA GLU A 240 14.96 -19.38 10.93
C GLU A 240 13.84 -19.05 9.96
N LEU A 241 14.04 -19.29 8.66
CA LEU A 241 13.00 -19.10 7.66
C LEU A 241 11.84 -20.10 7.90
N ARG A 242 12.13 -21.34 8.27
CA ARG A 242 11.12 -22.34 8.66
C ARG A 242 10.35 -21.94 9.92
N ALA A 243 11.05 -21.43 10.94
CA ALA A 243 10.41 -20.95 12.16
C ALA A 243 9.51 -19.73 11.89
N THR A 244 9.93 -18.85 10.98
CA THR A 244 9.16 -17.66 10.57
C THR A 244 7.91 -18.07 9.78
N LEU A 245 8.03 -19.01 8.84
CA LEU A 245 6.90 -19.58 8.09
C LEU A 245 5.89 -20.28 9.00
N ALA A 246 6.34 -21.05 10.00
CA ALA A 246 5.46 -21.69 10.98
C ALA A 246 4.67 -20.66 11.81
N ARG A 247 5.33 -19.58 12.28
CA ARG A 247 4.67 -18.50 13.04
C ARG A 247 3.63 -17.75 12.21
N LEU A 248 3.90 -17.54 10.93
CA LEU A 248 2.93 -16.92 10.02
C LEU A 248 1.72 -17.83 9.78
N GLN A 249 1.94 -19.13 9.63
CA GLN A 249 0.84 -20.11 9.49
C GLN A 249 -0.02 -20.21 10.75
N ASP A 250 0.58 -20.14 11.93
CA ASP A 250 -0.15 -20.13 13.20
C ASP A 250 -0.98 -18.84 13.37
N GLY A 251 -0.41 -17.69 13.00
CA GLY A 251 -1.11 -16.39 13.02
C GLY A 251 -2.32 -16.36 12.07
N LEU A 252 -2.14 -16.87 10.84
CA LEU A 252 -3.23 -16.98 9.86
C LEU A 252 -4.33 -17.96 10.32
N SER A 253 -3.94 -19.06 10.95
CA SER A 253 -4.89 -20.05 11.51
C SER A 253 -5.65 -19.53 12.73
N LEU A 254 -5.09 -18.56 13.46
CA LEU A 254 -5.78 -17.87 14.54
C LEU A 254 -6.78 -16.85 13.98
N MET A 255 -6.38 -16.08 12.97
CA MET A 255 -7.25 -15.11 12.30
C MET A 255 -8.45 -15.79 11.63
N ALA A 256 -8.26 -16.92 10.95
CA ALA A 256 -9.35 -17.69 10.35
C ALA A 256 -10.38 -18.14 11.39
N ARG A 257 -9.93 -18.63 12.56
CA ARG A 257 -10.82 -19.04 13.66
C ARG A 257 -11.58 -17.87 14.28
N THR A 258 -10.93 -16.70 14.39
CA THR A 258 -11.61 -15.49 14.88
C THR A 258 -12.69 -15.03 13.89
N ILE A 259 -12.41 -15.06 12.58
CA ILE A 259 -13.39 -14.73 11.54
C ILE A 259 -14.57 -15.71 11.58
N ASP A 260 -14.32 -17.01 11.71
CA ASP A 260 -15.39 -18.01 11.82
C ASP A 260 -16.23 -17.80 13.10
N SER A 261 -15.61 -17.40 14.22
CA SER A 261 -16.34 -17.12 15.46
C SER A 261 -17.25 -15.88 15.36
N LEU A 262 -16.80 -14.83 14.67
CA LEU A 262 -17.59 -13.62 14.42
C LEU A 262 -18.72 -13.88 13.40
N SER A 263 -18.48 -14.80 12.47
CA SER A 263 -19.48 -15.24 11.48
C SER A 263 -20.57 -16.11 12.13
N GLY A 264 -20.23 -16.86 13.18
CA GLY A 264 -21.16 -17.68 13.95
C GLY A 264 -22.09 -16.85 14.86
N GLU A 265 -21.60 -15.76 15.44
CA GLU A 265 -22.42 -14.88 16.30
C GLU A 265 -23.46 -14.06 15.52
N THR A 266 -23.26 -13.82 14.22
CA THR A 266 -24.21 -13.09 13.37
C THR A 266 -25.32 -13.97 12.80
N ALA A 267 -25.17 -15.29 12.82
CA ALA A 267 -26.19 -16.25 12.35
C ALA A 267 -27.27 -16.59 13.40
N GLY A 268 -27.13 -16.12 14.65
CA GLY A 268 -28.06 -16.37 15.76
C GLY A 268 -29.03 -15.24 16.09
N ALA A 269 -28.99 -14.10 15.37
CA ALA A 269 -29.88 -12.97 15.60
C ALA A 269 -31.19 -13.12 14.80
N ASP A 270 -32.00 -14.10 15.18
CA ASP A 270 -33.37 -14.25 14.70
C ASP A 270 -34.26 -13.08 15.18
N SER A 271 -34.83 -12.38 14.22
CA SER A 271 -36.13 -11.67 14.24
C SER A 271 -36.54 -10.88 15.50
N PHE A 272 -36.17 -9.60 15.56
CA PHE A 272 -36.89 -8.57 16.34
C PHE A 272 -37.94 -7.87 15.46
N VAL A 273 -38.98 -8.59 15.05
CA VAL A 273 -40.24 -7.96 14.61
C VAL A 273 -41.39 -8.77 15.19
N SER A 274 -41.93 -8.30 16.30
CA SER A 274 -43.25 -8.75 16.77
C SER A 274 -44.33 -7.96 16.03
N PRO A 275 -45.39 -8.59 15.50
CA PRO A 275 -46.55 -7.86 15.04
C PRO A 275 -47.40 -7.48 16.26
N GLU A 276 -47.67 -6.18 16.43
CA GLU A 276 -48.66 -5.69 17.42
C GLU A 276 -50.09 -5.99 16.97
N PRO A 277 -51.04 -6.13 17.92
CA PRO A 277 -52.40 -6.64 17.71
C PRO A 277 -53.35 -5.70 16.94
#